data_AF-A0A7W4V9D3-F1
#
_entry.id   AF-A0A7W4V9D3-F1
#
_cell.length_a   1.000
_cell.length_b   1.000
_cell.length_c   1.000
_cell.angle_alpha   90.00
_cell.angle_beta   90.00
_cell.angle_gamma   90.00
#
_symmetry.space_group_name_H-M   'P 1'
#
loop_
_entity.id
_entity.type
_entity.pdbx_description
1 polymer ?
#
loop_
_entity_poly.entity_id
_entity_poly.type
_entity_poly.pdbx_seq_one_letter_code
_entity_poly.pdbx_strand_id
1 'polypeptide(L)' 'MRIIDIEEVKKHLERLVEEAAHGNSFIIARAGRPLVKVVAFAPSAQPAKRHSAS' A
#
# COMPACT_ATOMS: atom_id res chain seq x y z
N MET A 1 -0.44 -0.07 12.96
CA MET A 1 -0.76 0.39 11.59
C MET A 1 -1.07 1.88 11.65
N ARG A 2 -0.28 2.72 10.98
CA ARG A 2 -0.38 4.19 11.07
C ARG A 2 -1.44 4.71 10.09
N ILE A 3 -2.24 5.70 10.50
CA ILE A 3 -3.19 6.41 9.62
C ILE A 3 -2.65 7.82 9.42
N ILE A 4 -2.57 8.27 8.18
CA ILE A 4 -1.98 9.57 7.80
C ILE A 4 -3.02 10.32 6.95
N ASP A 5 -3.23 11.60 7.23
CA ASP A 5 -4.11 12.42 6.41
C ASP A 5 -3.48 12.71 5.03
N ILE A 6 -4.31 12.78 4.01
CA ILE A 6 -3.91 13.01 2.62
C ILE A 6 -3.08 14.30 2.45
N GLU A 7 -3.31 15.31 3.28
CA GLU A 7 -2.59 16.58 3.24
C GLU A 7 -1.14 16.46 3.71
N GLU A 8 -0.84 15.50 4.60
CA GLU A 8 0.52 15.17 5.03
C GLU A 8 1.20 14.24 4.02
N VAL A 9 0.43 13.33 3.43
CA VAL A 9 0.94 12.41 2.39
C VAL A 9 1.45 13.19 1.18
N LYS A 10 0.71 14.17 0.67
CA LYS A 10 1.14 14.96 -0.50
C LYS A 10 2.44 15.75 -0.29
N LYS A 11 2.81 16.05 0.96
CA LYS A 11 4.07 16.74 1.31
C LYS A 11 5.26 15.80 1.41
N HIS A 12 5.01 14.54 1.79
CA HIS A 12 6.06 13.58 2.15
C HIS A 12 5.91 12.24 1.41
N LEU A 13 5.31 12.25 0.23
CA LEU A 13 4.91 11.03 -0.47
C LEU A 13 6.10 10.10 -0.72
N GLU A 14 7.22 10.63 -1.20
CA GLU A 14 8.44 9.87 -1.50
C GLU A 14 8.92 9.09 -0.28
N ARG A 15 9.14 9.78 0.85
CA ARG A 15 9.57 9.16 2.11
C ARG A 15 8.56 8.09 2.60
N LEU A 16 7.26 8.38 2.52
CA LEU A 16 6.24 7.44 2.99
C LEU A 16 6.18 6.18 2.12
N VAL A 17 6.38 6.31 0.81
CA VAL A 17 6.47 5.17 -0.10
C VAL A 17 7.71 4.32 0.20
N GLU A 18 8.87 4.93 0.47
CA GLU A 18 10.06 4.21 0.90
C GLU A 18 9.82 3.45 2.21
N GLU A 19 9.21 4.09 3.21
CA GLU A 19 8.86 3.44 4.48
C GLU A 19 7.95 2.23 4.24
N ALA A 20 6.93 2.36 3.39
CA ALA A 20 6.02 1.27 3.04
C ALA A 20 6.70 0.13 2.27
N ALA A 21 7.62 0.45 1.36
CA ALA A 21 8.41 -0.54 0.61
C ALA A 21 9.29 -1.39 1.55
N HIS A 22 9.80 -0.79 2.64
CA HIS A 22 10.51 -1.50 3.71
C HIS A 22 9.59 -2.25 4.69
N GLY A 23 8.29 -2.31 4.42
CA GLY A 23 7.32 -3.08 5.23
C GLY A 23 6.50 -2.24 6.22
N ASN A 24 6.74 -0.93 6.33
CA ASN A 24 5.98 -0.05 7.22
C ASN A 24 4.68 0.42 6.57
N SER A 25 3.72 -0.50 6.45
CA SER A 25 2.41 -0.18 5.85
C SER A 25 1.61 0.88 6.64
N PHE A 26 0.85 1.69 5.91
CA PHE A 26 0.02 2.76 6.46
C PHE A 26 -1.30 2.92 5.70
N ILE A 27 -2.23 3.68 6.28
CA ILE A 27 -3.52 4.02 5.69
C ILE A 27 -3.54 5.52 5.38
N ILE A 28 -4.02 5.90 4.21
CA ILE A 28 -4.31 7.29 3.87
C ILE A 28 -5.77 7.57 4.20
N ALA A 29 -6.01 8.62 4.95
CA ALA A 29 -7.34 9.10 5.31
C ALA A 29 -7.58 10.52 4.78
N ARG A 30 -8.85 10.91 4.71
CA ARG A 30 -9.26 12.31 4.49
C ARG A 30 -10.32 12.66 5.52
N ALA A 31 -10.10 13.72 6.30
CA ALA A 31 -11.05 14.17 7.33
C ALA A 31 -11.47 13.02 8.27
N GLY A 32 -10.50 12.22 8.72
CA GLY A 32 -10.72 11.07 9.61
C GLY A 32 -11.31 9.82 8.95
N ARG A 33 -11.64 9.85 7.65
CA ARG A 33 -12.17 8.70 6.92
C ARG A 33 -11.04 7.94 6.21
N PRO A 34 -10.81 6.65 6.53
CA PRO A 34 -9.80 5.85 5.82
C PRO A 34 -10.24 5.60 4.38
N LEU A 35 -9.33 5.82 3.43
CA LEU A 35 -9.63 5.70 1.99
C LEU A 35 -8.86 4.55 1.35
N VAL A 36 -7.55 4.48 1.58
CA VAL A 36 -6.67 3.48 0.94
C VAL A 36 -5.61 2.99 1.92
N LYS A 37 -5.12 1.77 1.70
CA LYS A 37 -3.99 1.20 2.43
C LYS A 37 -2.79 1.09 1.48
N VAL A 38 -1.65 1.60 1.93
CA VAL A 38 -0.37 1.49 1.23
C VAL A 38 0.42 0.35 1.87
N VAL A 39 0.81 -0.62 1.06
CA VAL A 39 1.63 -1.79 1.44
C VAL A 39 2.76 -1.93 0.44
N ALA A 40 3.85 -2.59 0.86
CA ALA A 40 4.90 -2.99 -0.07
C ALA A 40 4.29 -3.76 -1.25
N PHE A 41 4.66 -3.35 -2.46
CA PHE A 41 4.30 -4.12 -3.65
C PHE A 41 5.19 -5.37 -3.70
N ALA A 42 4.59 -6.52 -3.40
CA ALA A 42 5.20 -7.82 -3.64
C ALA A 42 4.63 -8.36 -4.95
N PRO A 43 5.37 -8.38 -6.06
CA PRO A 43 4.92 -9.10 -7.24
C PRO A 43 4.72 -10.55 -6.81
N SER A 44 3.47 -11.01 -6.82
CA SER A 44 3.16 -12.41 -6.57
C SER A 44 4.05 -13.25 -7.49
N ALA A 45 4.74 -14.26 -6.96
CA ALA A 45 5.13 -15.39 -7.77
C ALA A 45 3.86 -15.83 -8.49
N GLN A 46 3.81 -15.55 -9.79
CA GLN A 46 2.64 -15.70 -10.63
C GLN A 46 2.03 -17.08 -10.32
N PRO A 47 0.75 -17.20 -9.92
CA PRO A 47 0.15 -18.51 -9.81
C PRO A 47 0.25 -19.11 -11.22
N ALA A 48 1.06 -20.16 -11.34
CA ALA A 48 1.18 -20.91 -12.58
C ALA A 48 -0.25 -21.19 -13.05
N LYS A 49 -0.61 -20.67 -14.22
CA LYS A 49 -1.85 -21.02 -14.92
C LYS A 49 -1.85 -22.55 -15.10
N ARG A 50 -2.35 -23.27 -14.11
CA ARG A 50 -2.85 -24.63 -14.27
C ARG A 50 -4.28 -24.49 -14.77
N HIS A 51 -4.43 -24.13 -16.03
CA HIS A 51 -5.57 -24.60 -16.80
C HIS A 51 -5.25 -26.04 -17.18
N SER A 52 -5.38 -26.92 -16.21
CA SER A 52 -5.42 -28.36 -16.40
C SER A 52 -6.84 -28.83 -16.12
N ALA A 53 -7.36 -29.62 -17.05
CA ALA A 53 -8.66 -30.29 -17.10
C ALA A 53 -9.85 -29.37 -17.52
N SER A 54 -10.77 -29.81 -18.37
CA SER A 54 -11.07 -31.16 -18.88
C SER A 54 -11.75 -31.09 -20.24
#